data_AF-A0A7Y2F904-F1
#
_entry.id   AF-A0A7Y2F904-F1
#
_cell.length_a   1.000
_cell.length_b   1.000
_cell.length_c   1.000
_cell.angle_alpha   90.00
_cell.angle_beta   90.00
_cell.angle_gamma   90.00
#
_symmetry.space_group_name_H-M   'P 1'
#
loop_
_entity.id
_entity.type
_entity.pdbx_description
1 polymer ?
#
loop_
_entity_poly.entity_id
_entity_poly.type
_entity_poly.pdbx_seq_one_letter_code
_entity_poly.pdbx_strand_id
1 'polypeptide(L)'
;MSSDATQSDNYPVEPDDELLVAYLDGELDNSSRSDVEERLVSDETLRVRLQQLQTGWDMLDQLPSPPTDEKLVESTLELVVADLAQYEPATKKSYRNWWTASGIALLCCLAGGVGYFVAQQRRNRAEQQQLADLELAENIDAYLLGDDMELMRQLNANQPWNAMIATAREFGNFKGTPSTAITATPIRQRSDAIAELPPEARATLESRWDSLQRLDAATLESIRTTAQAVSKQPDADSLLKTMAAYASWRESLPDELRDAIEGTNAKARRQAIESGIALTLENVSRNSVADLDEDTVERIYFVLKKLLNERMEADLALKESIEQDMSVFGSGAEFFSLFRMLATETTSSRDRGSTRPPGQGGPPGQGGPPGPRTARKYPPPLIR
;
A
#
# COMPACT_ATOMS: atom_id res chain seq x y z
N MET A 1 11.95 58.32 -43.58
CA MET A 1 12.38 57.14 -44.34
C MET A 1 13.62 56.58 -43.68
N SER A 2 13.66 55.25 -43.55
CA SER A 2 14.77 54.41 -43.08
C SER A 2 14.96 54.33 -41.56
N SER A 3 15.04 53.17 -40.92
CA SER A 3 14.80 51.78 -41.34
C SER A 3 14.50 50.95 -40.10
N ASP A 4 13.46 50.14 -40.20
CA ASP A 4 13.11 49.03 -39.32
C ASP A 4 14.20 47.96 -39.46
N ALA A 5 14.94 47.70 -38.39
CA ALA A 5 15.95 46.65 -38.34
C ALA A 5 15.31 45.42 -37.68
N THR A 6 14.55 44.67 -38.47
CA THR A 6 14.17 43.30 -38.11
C THR A 6 15.45 42.45 -38.11
N GLN A 7 15.96 42.23 -36.91
CA GLN A 7 17.03 41.29 -36.61
C GLN A 7 16.51 39.89 -36.96
N SER A 8 16.77 39.45 -38.19
CA SER A 8 16.54 38.08 -38.61
C SER A 8 17.56 37.18 -37.90
N ASP A 9 17.12 36.52 -36.82
CA ASP A 9 17.84 35.38 -36.24
C ASP A 9 17.85 34.26 -37.28
N ASN A 10 18.88 34.26 -38.11
CA ASN A 10 19.17 33.22 -39.08
C ASN A 10 20.31 32.37 -38.52
N TYR A 11 20.03 31.62 -37.45
CA TYR A 11 20.89 30.50 -37.06
C TYR A 11 20.46 29.28 -37.88
N PRO A 12 21.38 28.56 -38.53
CA PRO A 12 21.04 27.29 -39.16
C PRO A 12 20.62 26.32 -38.05
N VAL A 13 19.33 26.03 -37.97
CA VAL A 13 18.80 24.93 -37.15
C VAL A 13 19.34 23.64 -37.78
N GLU A 14 20.13 22.88 -37.02
CA GLU A 14 20.59 21.58 -37.51
C GLU A 14 19.35 20.67 -37.62
N PRO A 15 19.18 19.91 -38.71
CA PRO A 15 17.94 19.16 -38.97
C PRO A 15 17.63 18.11 -37.90
N ASP A 16 18.62 17.72 -37.10
CA ASP A 16 18.47 16.77 -36.00
C ASP A 16 18.12 17.43 -34.66
N ASP A 17 18.15 18.77 -34.54
CA ASP A 17 17.88 19.48 -33.28
C ASP A 17 16.44 19.29 -32.82
N GLU A 18 15.46 19.37 -33.73
CA GLU A 18 14.05 19.15 -33.40
C GLU A 18 13.82 17.73 -32.85
N LEU A 19 14.51 16.74 -33.42
CA LEU A 19 14.44 15.34 -33.00
C LEU A 19 15.10 15.12 -31.63
N LEU A 20 16.24 15.75 -31.36
CA LEU A 20 16.92 15.66 -30.07
C LEU A 20 16.17 16.40 -28.96
N VAL A 21 15.54 17.54 -29.27
CA VAL A 21 14.68 18.25 -28.31
C VAL A 21 13.45 17.41 -27.96
N ALA A 22 12.77 16.82 -28.95
CA ALA A 22 11.66 15.90 -28.73
C ALA A 22 12.07 14.61 -27.97
N TYR A 23 13.34 14.22 -28.05
CA TYR A 23 13.88 13.13 -27.24
C TYR A 23 14.06 13.55 -25.77
N LEU A 24 14.51 14.78 -25.52
CA LEU A 24 14.73 15.33 -24.17
C LEU A 24 13.43 15.65 -23.42
N ASP A 25 12.39 16.15 -24.11
CA ASP A 25 11.08 16.44 -23.50
C ASP A 25 10.20 15.18 -23.35
N GLY A 26 10.57 14.08 -24.00
CA GLY A 26 9.86 12.80 -23.95
C GLY A 26 8.69 12.69 -24.93
N GLU A 27 8.53 13.60 -25.88
CA GLU A 27 7.43 13.62 -26.86
C GLU A 27 7.57 12.59 -27.99
N LEU A 28 8.73 11.92 -28.12
CA LEU A 28 8.91 10.84 -29.10
C LEU A 28 8.12 9.56 -28.76
N ASP A 29 7.52 8.96 -29.79
CA ASP A 29 6.95 7.61 -29.71
C ASP A 29 8.03 6.52 -29.59
N ASN A 30 7.64 5.31 -29.19
CA ASN A 30 8.58 4.23 -28.89
C ASN A 30 9.46 3.81 -30.09
N SER A 31 8.94 3.91 -31.32
CA SER A 31 9.71 3.57 -32.53
C SER A 31 10.77 4.64 -32.78
N SER A 32 10.34 5.91 -32.83
CA SER A 32 11.23 7.06 -33.06
C SER A 32 12.28 7.20 -31.97
N ARG A 33 11.94 6.90 -30.71
CA ARG A 33 12.88 6.88 -29.58
C ARG A 33 13.97 5.83 -29.76
N SER A 34 13.60 4.62 -30.17
CA SER A 34 14.56 3.52 -30.40
C SER A 34 15.53 3.87 -31.54
N ASP A 35 15.02 4.49 -32.61
CA ASP A 35 15.83 4.92 -33.76
C ASP A 35 16.85 6.02 -33.36
N VAL A 36 16.43 6.96 -32.51
CA VAL A 36 17.33 8.00 -31.97
C VAL A 36 18.39 7.38 -31.07
N GLU A 37 18.03 6.43 -30.20
CA GLU A 37 18.98 5.75 -29.32
C GLU A 37 20.03 4.96 -30.10
N GLU A 38 19.64 4.26 -31.17
CA GLU A 38 20.58 3.56 -32.06
C GLU A 38 21.52 4.53 -32.78
N ARG A 39 21.01 5.68 -33.23
CA ARG A 39 21.83 6.76 -33.81
C ARG A 39 22.79 7.36 -32.78
N LEU A 40 22.37 7.57 -31.53
CA LEU A 40 23.23 8.08 -30.46
C LEU A 40 24.38 7.12 -30.14
N VAL A 41 24.19 5.81 -30.26
CA VAL A 41 25.27 4.83 -30.07
C VAL A 41 26.33 4.93 -31.18
N SER A 42 25.89 5.15 -32.42
CA SER A 42 26.76 5.10 -33.61
C SER A 42 27.36 6.44 -34.02
N ASP A 43 26.72 7.56 -33.68
CA ASP A 43 27.12 8.91 -34.08
C ASP A 43 27.66 9.71 -32.90
N GLU A 44 28.97 10.02 -32.93
CA GLU A 44 29.61 10.88 -31.94
C GLU A 44 29.15 12.35 -32.03
N THR A 45 28.87 12.84 -33.24
CA THR A 45 28.47 14.24 -33.45
C THR A 45 27.09 14.51 -32.87
N LEU A 46 26.17 13.54 -33.02
CA LEU A 46 24.83 13.59 -32.45
C LEU A 46 24.85 13.55 -30.91
N ARG A 47 25.76 12.76 -30.31
CA ARG A 47 25.97 12.74 -28.84
C ARG A 47 26.47 14.07 -28.30
N VAL A 48 27.46 14.66 -28.96
CA VAL A 48 27.98 15.98 -28.58
C VAL A 48 26.87 17.03 -28.66
N ARG A 49 26.01 16.97 -29.69
CA ARG A 49 24.88 17.89 -29.85
C ARG A 49 23.84 17.72 -28.75
N LEU A 50 23.46 16.49 -28.41
CA LEU A 50 22.54 16.19 -27.30
C LEU A 50 23.09 16.72 -25.96
N GLN A 51 24.38 16.54 -25.70
CA GLN A 51 25.03 17.04 -24.49
C GLN A 51 25.03 18.57 -24.41
N GLN A 52 25.22 19.26 -25.54
CA GLN A 52 25.14 20.73 -25.60
C GLN A 52 23.72 21.22 -25.28
N LEU A 53 22.69 20.57 -25.82
CA LEU A 53 21.30 20.89 -25.54
C LEU A 53 20.97 20.70 -24.04
N GLN A 54 21.35 19.55 -23.46
CA GLN A 54 21.17 19.28 -22.03
C GLN A 54 21.86 20.33 -21.15
N THR A 55 23.12 20.66 -21.46
CA THR A 55 23.88 21.67 -20.72
C THR A 55 23.20 23.05 -20.78
N GLY A 56 22.60 23.40 -21.93
CA GLY A 56 21.85 24.64 -22.09
C GLY A 56 20.61 24.70 -21.18
N TRP A 57 19.88 23.59 -21.05
CA TRP A 57 18.73 23.48 -20.14
C TRP A 57 19.17 23.51 -18.66
N ASP A 58 20.24 22.80 -18.30
CA ASP A 58 20.79 22.82 -16.94
C ASP A 58 21.25 24.23 -16.52
N MET A 59 21.72 25.04 -17.46
CA MET A 59 22.07 26.44 -17.22
C MET A 59 20.84 27.33 -17.00
N LEU A 60 19.72 27.03 -17.67
CA LEU A 60 18.45 27.74 -17.44
C LEU A 60 17.89 27.43 -16.05
N ASP A 61 18.04 26.19 -15.58
CA ASP A 61 17.62 25.79 -14.22
C ASP A 61 18.47 26.44 -13.12
N GLN A 62 19.72 26.80 -13.44
CA GLN A 62 20.61 27.54 -12.55
C GLN A 62 20.35 29.05 -12.52
N LEU A 63 19.41 29.55 -13.32
CA LEU A 63 19.04 30.96 -13.25
C LEU A 63 18.42 31.24 -11.88
N PRO A 64 18.94 32.23 -11.14
CA PRO A 64 18.37 32.61 -9.86
C PRO A 64 16.93 33.02 -10.09
N SER A 65 15.99 32.40 -9.36
CA SER A 65 14.62 32.89 -9.31
C SER A 65 14.68 34.36 -8.89
N PRO A 66 14.19 35.30 -9.72
CA PRO A 66 14.20 36.70 -9.31
C PRO A 66 13.45 36.79 -7.98
N PRO A 67 14.01 37.46 -6.96
CA PRO A 67 13.22 37.78 -5.79
C PRO A 67 11.96 38.49 -6.29
N THR A 68 10.79 38.12 -5.76
CA THR A 68 9.53 38.83 -6.02
C THR A 68 9.67 40.25 -5.50
N ASP A 69 10.26 41.13 -6.31
CA ASP A 69 10.37 42.55 -6.05
C ASP A 69 9.00 43.14 -6.35
N GLU A 70 8.25 43.41 -5.27
CA GLU A 70 6.93 44.05 -5.32
C GLU A 70 6.98 45.35 -6.15
N LYS A 71 8.15 46.01 -6.24
CA LYS A 71 8.36 47.21 -7.06
C LYS A 71 8.43 46.96 -8.56
N LEU A 72 8.87 45.77 -9.00
CA LEU A 72 8.81 45.39 -10.42
C LEU A 72 7.38 45.07 -10.83
N VAL A 73 6.59 44.47 -9.93
CA VAL A 73 5.15 44.29 -10.14
C VAL A 73 4.45 45.65 -10.19
N GLU A 74 4.78 46.57 -9.27
CA GLU A 74 4.26 47.94 -9.27
C GLU A 74 4.67 48.71 -10.53
N SER A 75 5.93 48.61 -10.96
CA SER A 75 6.44 49.26 -12.18
C SER A 75 5.85 48.66 -13.46
N THR A 76 5.62 47.35 -13.52
CA THR A 76 4.97 46.70 -14.68
C THR A 76 3.48 47.05 -14.70
N LEU A 77 2.84 47.13 -13.54
CA LEU A 77 1.45 47.57 -13.41
C LEU A 77 1.33 49.05 -13.74
N GLU A 78 2.29 49.90 -13.37
CA GLU A 78 2.40 51.30 -13.82
C GLU A 78 2.64 51.39 -15.33
N LEU A 79 3.48 50.54 -15.92
CA LEU A 79 3.71 50.52 -17.37
C LEU A 79 2.43 50.10 -18.11
N VAL A 80 1.74 49.05 -17.64
CA VAL A 80 0.45 48.60 -18.19
C VAL A 80 -0.63 49.66 -17.98
N VAL A 81 -0.65 50.34 -16.83
CA VAL A 81 -1.56 51.46 -16.55
C VAL A 81 -1.22 52.68 -17.42
N ALA A 82 0.06 52.95 -17.69
CA ALA A 82 0.51 54.02 -18.57
C ALA A 82 0.20 53.71 -20.04
N ASP A 83 0.29 52.45 -20.47
CA ASP A 83 -0.07 51.99 -21.82
C ASP A 83 -1.60 52.00 -22.03
N LEU A 84 -2.35 51.63 -20.99
CA LEU A 84 -3.81 51.81 -20.93
C LEU A 84 -4.23 53.29 -20.89
N ALA A 85 -3.43 54.15 -20.25
CA ALA A 85 -3.67 55.59 -20.19
C ALA A 85 -3.24 56.34 -21.47
N GLN A 86 -2.31 55.78 -22.26
CA GLN A 86 -1.93 56.31 -23.58
C GLN A 86 -2.95 55.98 -24.67
N TYR A 87 -3.91 55.10 -24.40
CA TYR A 87 -5.07 54.91 -25.25
C TYR A 87 -6.14 55.99 -24.96
N GLU A 88 -5.79 57.26 -25.18
CA GLU A 88 -6.81 58.28 -25.42
C GLU A 88 -7.23 58.22 -26.90
N PRO A 89 -8.40 57.64 -27.24
CA PRO A 89 -8.94 57.82 -28.57
C PRO A 89 -9.32 59.29 -28.73
N ALA A 90 -8.55 60.00 -29.54
CA ALA A 90 -8.91 61.30 -30.09
C ALA A 90 -10.14 61.15 -31.01
N THR A 91 -11.33 60.91 -30.45
CA THR A 91 -12.58 61.03 -31.20
C THR A 91 -13.70 61.58 -30.32
N LYS A 92 -14.14 62.79 -30.67
CA LYS A 92 -15.45 63.32 -30.26
C LYS A 92 -16.54 62.36 -30.76
N LYS A 93 -17.27 61.67 -29.87
CA LYS A 93 -18.76 61.58 -29.84
C LYS A 93 -19.30 60.45 -28.96
N SER A 94 -20.35 60.80 -28.23
CA SER A 94 -21.45 59.96 -27.71
C SER A 94 -21.20 59.14 -26.44
N TYR A 95 -21.62 59.72 -25.31
CA TYR A 95 -21.71 59.14 -23.96
C TYR A 95 -22.64 57.91 -23.81
N ARG A 96 -23.07 57.26 -24.91
CA ARG A 96 -24.08 56.18 -24.87
C ARG A 96 -23.50 54.75 -24.78
N ASN A 97 -22.18 54.58 -24.91
CA ASN A 97 -21.54 53.24 -24.94
C ASN A 97 -20.60 52.91 -23.75
N TRP A 98 -20.47 53.75 -22.73
CA TRP A 98 -19.67 53.39 -21.54
C TRP A 98 -20.31 52.25 -20.71
N TRP A 99 -21.64 52.12 -20.77
CA TRP A 99 -22.35 51.01 -20.13
C TRP A 99 -22.08 49.66 -20.81
N THR A 100 -21.81 49.64 -22.12
CA THR A 100 -21.46 48.38 -22.81
C THR A 100 -20.00 48.00 -22.59
N ALA A 101 -19.07 48.96 -22.53
CA ALA A 101 -17.67 48.71 -22.19
C ALA A 101 -17.51 48.21 -20.73
N SER A 102 -18.22 48.82 -19.79
CA SER A 102 -18.25 48.35 -18.39
C SER A 102 -18.95 47.00 -18.25
N GLY A 103 -19.99 46.74 -19.05
CA GLY A 103 -20.66 45.44 -19.11
C GLY A 103 -19.75 44.32 -19.60
N ILE A 104 -18.92 44.58 -20.62
CA ILE A 104 -17.96 43.60 -21.15
C ILE A 104 -16.85 43.34 -20.14
N ALA A 105 -16.29 44.38 -19.50
CA ALA A 105 -15.27 44.21 -18.46
C ALA A 105 -15.79 43.41 -17.25
N LEU A 106 -17.01 43.71 -16.79
CA LEU A 106 -17.65 42.97 -15.70
C LEU A 106 -17.90 41.50 -16.08
N LEU A 107 -18.31 41.24 -17.32
CA LEU A 107 -18.52 39.90 -17.84
C LEU A 107 -17.22 39.10 -17.93
N CYS A 108 -16.11 39.72 -18.36
CA CYS A 108 -14.78 39.10 -18.36
C CYS A 108 -14.27 38.81 -16.95
N CYS A 109 -14.46 39.72 -15.98
CA CYS A 109 -14.10 39.48 -14.58
C CYS A 109 -14.95 38.37 -13.95
N LEU A 110 -16.25 38.32 -14.25
CA LEU A 110 -17.13 37.24 -13.80
C LEU A 110 -16.73 35.90 -14.44
N ALA A 111 -16.43 35.87 -15.73
CA ALA A 111 -15.96 34.67 -16.41
C ALA A 111 -14.61 34.18 -15.86
N GLY A 112 -13.67 35.10 -15.60
CA GLY A 112 -12.39 34.79 -14.97
C GLY A 112 -12.55 34.30 -13.53
N GLY A 113 -13.43 34.93 -12.74
CA GLY A 113 -13.74 34.52 -11.37
C GLY A 113 -14.40 33.14 -11.30
N VAL A 114 -15.36 32.87 -12.20
CA VAL A 114 -15.98 31.54 -12.32
C VAL A 114 -14.95 30.51 -12.79
N GLY A 115 -14.09 30.85 -13.75
CA GLY A 115 -13.01 29.99 -14.22
C GLY A 115 -12.03 29.64 -13.10
N TYR A 116 -11.58 30.64 -12.33
CA TYR A 116 -10.72 30.46 -11.16
C TYR A 116 -11.41 29.61 -10.09
N PHE A 117 -12.68 29.87 -9.78
CA PHE A 117 -13.44 29.11 -8.80
C PHE A 117 -13.62 27.64 -9.21
N VAL A 118 -13.94 27.38 -10.48
CA VAL A 118 -14.06 26.02 -11.03
C VAL A 118 -12.70 25.32 -11.02
N ALA A 119 -11.62 26.00 -11.39
CA ALA A 119 -10.27 25.46 -11.36
C ALA A 119 -9.82 25.12 -9.92
N GLN A 120 -10.06 26.02 -8.97
CA GLN A 120 -9.76 25.80 -7.56
C GLN A 120 -10.59 24.65 -6.97
N GLN A 121 -11.87 24.56 -7.32
CA GLN A 121 -12.73 23.48 -6.85
C GLN A 121 -12.32 22.12 -7.45
N ARG A 122 -11.82 22.09 -8.69
CA ARG A 122 -11.22 20.88 -9.27
C ARG A 122 -9.93 20.48 -8.56
N ARG A 123 -9.03 21.43 -8.29
CA ARG A 123 -7.78 21.17 -7.54
C ARG A 123 -8.06 20.62 -6.14
N ASN A 124 -8.91 21.28 -5.37
CA ASN A 124 -9.28 20.80 -4.03
C ASN A 124 -9.93 19.41 -4.05
N ARG A 125 -10.73 19.08 -5.10
CA ARG A 125 -11.30 17.72 -5.24
C ARG A 125 -10.24 16.69 -5.59
N ALA A 126 -9.30 17.02 -6.47
CA ALA A 126 -8.20 16.14 -6.83
C ALA A 126 -7.30 15.86 -5.61
N GLU A 127 -6.95 16.89 -4.84
CA GLU A 127 -6.18 16.74 -3.59
C GLU A 127 -6.93 15.86 -2.57
N GLN A 128 -8.24 16.07 -2.39
CA GLN A 128 -9.05 15.25 -1.48
C GLN A 128 -9.13 13.78 -1.93
N GLN A 129 -9.22 13.54 -3.25
CA GLN A 129 -9.19 12.19 -3.80
C GLN A 129 -7.83 11.53 -3.58
N GLN A 130 -6.74 12.27 -3.78
CA GLN A 130 -5.39 11.77 -3.53
C GLN A 130 -5.17 11.41 -2.05
N LEU A 131 -5.59 12.28 -1.14
CA LEU A 131 -5.50 12.02 0.30
C LEU A 131 -6.41 10.87 0.75
N ALA A 132 -7.54 10.65 0.08
CA ALA A 132 -8.41 9.51 0.31
C ALA A 132 -7.76 8.21 -0.19
N ASP A 133 -7.19 8.24 -1.40
CA ASP A 133 -6.50 7.09 -1.99
C ASP A 133 -5.21 6.74 -1.23
N LEU A 134 -4.62 7.69 -0.48
CA LEU A 134 -3.41 7.43 0.32
C LEU A 134 -3.65 6.38 1.42
N GLU A 135 -4.87 6.33 1.97
CA GLU A 135 -5.27 5.25 2.89
C GLU A 135 -5.25 3.89 2.21
N LEU A 136 -5.58 3.84 0.92
CA LEU A 136 -5.51 2.61 0.14
C LEU A 136 -4.06 2.21 -0.11
N ALA A 137 -3.19 3.18 -0.40
CA ALA A 137 -1.76 2.94 -0.60
C ALA A 137 -1.10 2.36 0.65
N GLU A 138 -1.49 2.79 1.86
CA GLU A 138 -0.92 2.27 3.11
C GLU A 138 -1.02 0.73 3.19
N ASN A 139 -2.10 0.14 2.67
CA ASN A 139 -2.36 -1.30 2.73
C ASN A 139 -2.71 -1.90 1.35
N ILE A 140 -2.07 -1.41 0.28
CA ILE A 140 -2.39 -1.80 -1.11
C ILE A 140 -2.32 -3.32 -1.32
N ASP A 141 -1.25 -3.97 -0.85
CA ASP A 141 -1.03 -5.42 -1.02
C ASP A 141 -2.12 -6.22 -0.30
N ALA A 142 -2.60 -5.72 0.85
CA ALA A 142 -3.67 -6.34 1.61
C ALA A 142 -4.98 -6.33 0.82
N TYR A 143 -5.30 -5.22 0.14
CA TYR A 143 -6.53 -5.10 -0.65
C TYR A 143 -6.47 -5.80 -2.00
N LEU A 144 -5.28 -5.92 -2.59
CA LEU A 144 -5.07 -6.66 -3.85
C LEU A 144 -5.24 -8.17 -3.66
N LEU A 145 -4.81 -8.71 -2.53
CA LEU A 145 -4.72 -10.17 -2.31
C LEU A 145 -5.75 -10.71 -1.31
N GLY A 146 -6.36 -9.87 -0.48
CA GLY A 146 -7.21 -10.28 0.64
C GLY A 146 -8.72 -10.18 0.38
N ASP A 147 -9.21 -10.58 -0.79
CA ASP A 147 -10.65 -10.54 -1.09
C ASP A 147 -11.47 -11.53 -0.22
N ASP A 148 -10.88 -12.67 0.12
CA ASP A 148 -11.53 -13.74 0.90
C ASP A 148 -11.44 -13.41 2.40
N MET A 149 -12.37 -12.58 2.87
CA MET A 149 -12.47 -12.21 4.29
C MET A 149 -12.66 -13.42 5.21
N GLU A 150 -13.28 -14.49 4.72
CA GLU A 150 -13.51 -15.70 5.51
C GLU A 150 -12.19 -16.47 5.71
N LEU A 151 -11.38 -16.58 4.67
CA LEU A 151 -10.00 -17.08 4.80
C LEU A 151 -9.20 -16.24 5.81
N MET A 152 -9.29 -14.92 5.75
CA MET A 152 -8.58 -14.05 6.70
C MET A 152 -9.02 -14.30 8.15
N ARG A 153 -10.33 -14.51 8.40
CA ARG A 153 -10.80 -14.87 9.75
C ARG A 153 -10.29 -16.24 10.19
N GLN A 154 -10.25 -17.21 9.28
CA GLN A 154 -9.71 -18.53 9.56
C GLN A 154 -8.22 -18.47 9.91
N LEU A 155 -7.44 -17.66 9.19
CA LEU A 155 -6.02 -17.43 9.48
C LEU A 155 -5.83 -16.71 10.82
N ASN A 156 -6.59 -15.65 11.08
CA ASN A 156 -6.52 -14.93 12.36
C ASN A 156 -6.89 -15.83 13.56
N ALA A 157 -7.80 -16.78 13.38
CA ALA A 157 -8.16 -17.77 14.39
C ALA A 157 -7.11 -18.90 14.54
N ASN A 158 -6.23 -19.09 13.56
CA ASN A 158 -5.24 -20.15 13.53
C ASN A 158 -4.00 -19.77 14.37
N GLN A 159 -3.92 -20.35 15.57
CA GLN A 159 -2.83 -20.08 16.52
C GLN A 159 -1.43 -20.42 15.97
N PRO A 160 -1.19 -21.62 15.37
CA PRO A 160 0.08 -21.90 14.69
C PRO A 160 0.50 -20.85 13.67
N TRP A 161 -0.44 -20.36 12.86
CA TRP A 161 -0.16 -19.34 11.86
C TRP A 161 0.24 -18.00 12.51
N ASN A 162 -0.52 -17.54 13.52
CA ASN A 162 -0.21 -16.31 14.26
C ASN A 162 1.19 -16.35 14.89
N ALA A 163 1.55 -17.49 15.50
CA ALA A 163 2.85 -17.68 16.11
C ALA A 163 3.97 -17.67 15.04
N MET A 164 3.76 -18.32 13.90
CA MET A 164 4.70 -18.30 12.78
C MET A 164 4.93 -16.88 12.25
N ILE A 165 3.85 -16.11 12.01
CA ILE A 165 3.95 -14.73 11.53
C ILE A 165 4.69 -13.85 12.55
N ALA A 166 4.39 -13.99 13.84
CA ALA A 166 5.09 -13.25 14.90
C ALA A 166 6.60 -13.55 14.90
N THR A 167 6.95 -14.83 14.82
CA THR A 167 8.35 -15.30 14.75
C THR A 167 9.05 -14.75 13.50
N ALA A 168 8.44 -14.89 12.33
CA ALA A 168 9.03 -14.43 11.08
C ALA A 168 9.23 -12.90 11.02
N ARG A 169 8.37 -12.12 11.69
CA ARG A 169 8.58 -10.66 11.84
C ARG A 169 9.74 -10.33 12.77
N GLU A 170 9.91 -11.07 13.86
CA GLU A 170 11.02 -10.87 14.80
C GLU A 170 12.38 -11.07 14.11
N PHE A 171 12.46 -12.04 13.20
CA PHE A 171 13.66 -12.30 12.39
C PHE A 171 13.74 -11.47 11.09
N GLY A 172 12.81 -10.53 10.86
CA GLY A 172 12.86 -9.63 9.71
C GLY A 172 12.51 -10.27 8.36
N ASN A 173 11.99 -11.50 8.34
CA ASN A 173 11.63 -12.21 7.11
C ASN A 173 10.39 -11.65 6.42
N PHE A 174 9.49 -11.00 7.17
CA PHE A 174 8.35 -10.28 6.61
C PHE A 174 8.52 -8.78 6.82
N LYS A 175 8.71 -8.06 5.69
CA LYS A 175 8.81 -6.61 5.67
C LYS A 175 7.42 -5.99 5.76
N GLY A 176 7.30 -4.94 6.56
CA GLY A 176 6.08 -4.16 6.69
C GLY A 176 5.18 -4.66 7.82
N THR A 177 5.09 -3.86 8.87
CA THR A 177 3.92 -3.93 9.75
C THR A 177 2.75 -3.26 9.01
N PRO A 178 1.55 -3.86 8.95
CA PRO A 178 0.35 -3.11 8.58
C PRO A 178 0.24 -1.90 9.50
N SER A 179 0.43 -0.73 8.92
CA SER A 179 0.19 0.53 9.60
C SER A 179 -1.27 0.90 9.33
N THR A 180 -1.94 1.37 10.38
CA THR A 180 -3.26 1.99 10.29
C THR A 180 -3.16 3.48 10.62
N ALA A 181 -1.94 4.03 10.65
CA ALA A 181 -1.70 5.40 11.07
C ALA A 181 -2.37 6.39 10.11
N ILE A 182 -2.34 6.14 8.80
CA ILE A 182 -2.98 7.02 7.81
C ILE A 182 -4.48 6.69 7.67
N THR A 183 -4.85 5.41 7.67
CA THR A 183 -6.26 4.95 7.67
C THR A 183 -7.05 5.57 8.83
N ALA A 184 -6.53 5.53 10.05
CA ALA A 184 -7.21 6.04 11.24
C ALA A 184 -7.24 7.58 11.33
N THR A 185 -6.39 8.27 10.57
CA THR A 185 -6.27 9.73 10.60
C THR A 185 -7.32 10.38 9.66
N PRO A 186 -8.12 11.35 10.14
CA PRO A 186 -9.05 12.09 9.29
C PRO A 186 -8.32 12.78 8.13
N ILE A 187 -8.91 12.79 6.93
CA ILE A 187 -8.32 13.34 5.68
C ILE A 187 -7.63 14.71 5.89
N ARG A 188 -8.23 15.60 6.69
CA ARG A 188 -7.70 16.96 6.95
C ARG A 188 -6.40 17.01 7.75
N GLN A 189 -6.04 15.94 8.45
CA GLN A 189 -4.84 15.85 9.30
C GLN A 189 -3.78 14.91 8.72
N ARG A 190 -4.06 14.26 7.57
CA ARG A 190 -3.16 13.27 6.97
C ARG A 190 -1.83 13.89 6.52
N SER A 191 -1.83 15.12 6.02
CA SER A 191 -0.60 15.84 5.64
C SER A 191 0.37 15.95 6.80
N ASP A 192 -0.15 16.34 7.97
CA ASP A 192 0.64 16.57 9.18
C ASP A 192 1.14 15.22 9.73
N ALA A 193 0.28 14.20 9.72
CA ALA A 193 0.65 12.84 10.12
C ALA A 193 1.79 12.27 9.24
N ILE A 194 1.77 12.50 7.92
CA ILE A 194 2.86 12.07 7.01
C ILE A 194 4.17 12.81 7.32
N ALA A 195 4.09 14.09 7.68
CA ALA A 195 5.25 14.89 8.05
C ALA A 195 5.92 14.39 9.34
N GLU A 196 5.12 13.85 10.26
CA GLU A 196 5.59 13.24 11.52
C GLU A 196 6.10 11.80 11.37
N LEU A 197 5.82 11.12 10.24
CA LEU A 197 6.30 9.76 10.01
C LEU A 197 7.84 9.69 9.97
N PRO A 198 8.44 8.63 10.54
CA PRO A 198 9.85 8.31 10.34
C PRO A 198 10.21 8.23 8.85
N PRO A 199 11.46 8.57 8.46
CA PRO A 199 11.87 8.60 7.06
C PRO A 199 11.69 7.25 6.35
N GLU A 200 11.94 6.14 7.03
CA GLU A 200 11.75 4.78 6.48
C GLU A 200 10.27 4.46 6.21
N ALA A 201 9.38 4.85 7.13
CA ALA A 201 7.94 4.66 6.97
C ALA A 201 7.39 5.53 5.82
N ARG A 202 7.90 6.76 5.68
CA ARG A 202 7.54 7.65 4.58
C ARG A 202 7.99 7.12 3.23
N ALA A 203 9.23 6.64 3.11
CA ALA A 203 9.73 6.02 1.89
C ALA A 203 8.93 4.76 1.49
N THR A 204 8.53 3.95 2.48
CA THR A 204 7.67 2.78 2.23
C THR A 204 6.28 3.22 1.73
N LEU A 205 5.69 4.24 2.35
CA LEU A 205 4.39 4.78 1.93
C LEU A 205 4.45 5.39 0.52
N GLU A 206 5.52 6.12 0.21
CA GLU A 206 5.77 6.68 -1.13
C GLU A 206 5.90 5.59 -2.19
N SER A 207 6.68 4.54 -1.92
CA SER A 207 6.79 3.40 -2.83
C SER A 207 5.43 2.73 -3.07
N ARG A 208 4.59 2.59 -2.02
CA ARG A 208 3.24 2.01 -2.17
C ARG A 208 2.29 2.94 -2.92
N TRP A 209 2.42 4.25 -2.72
CA TRP A 209 1.68 5.26 -3.44
C TRP A 209 1.98 5.21 -4.94
N ASP A 210 3.26 5.14 -5.31
CA ASP A 210 3.69 4.98 -6.70
C ASP A 210 3.13 3.70 -7.32
N SER A 211 3.14 2.58 -6.58
CA SER A 211 2.51 1.34 -7.04
C SER A 211 1.01 1.51 -7.27
N LEU A 212 0.29 2.20 -6.38
CA LEU A 212 -1.14 2.47 -6.52
C LEU A 212 -1.44 3.29 -7.79
N GLN A 213 -0.63 4.32 -8.06
CA GLN A 213 -0.81 5.20 -9.23
C GLN A 213 -0.55 4.51 -10.56
N ARG A 214 0.22 3.41 -10.57
CA ARG A 214 0.49 2.61 -11.78
C ARG A 214 -0.62 1.61 -12.10
N LEU A 215 -1.56 1.37 -11.19
CA LEU A 215 -2.67 0.45 -11.41
C LEU A 215 -3.68 1.03 -12.41
N ASP A 216 -4.34 0.15 -13.15
CA ASP A 216 -5.45 0.55 -14.01
C ASP A 216 -6.69 0.94 -13.18
N ALA A 217 -7.63 1.65 -13.83
CA ALA A 217 -8.83 2.14 -13.18
C ALA A 217 -9.74 1.00 -12.66
N ALA A 218 -9.72 -0.17 -13.30
CA ALA A 218 -10.54 -1.31 -12.91
C ALA A 218 -10.03 -1.94 -11.60
N THR A 219 -8.72 -2.13 -11.48
CA THR A 219 -8.05 -2.67 -10.30
C THR A 219 -8.17 -1.70 -9.14
N LEU A 220 -7.99 -0.39 -9.37
CA LEU A 220 -8.15 0.63 -8.34
C LEU A 220 -9.59 0.64 -7.76
N GLU A 221 -10.60 0.46 -8.61
CA GLU A 221 -11.99 0.38 -8.15
C GLU A 221 -12.28 -0.91 -7.37
N SER A 222 -11.65 -2.03 -7.76
CA SER A 222 -11.69 -3.27 -6.98
C SER A 222 -11.08 -3.08 -5.59
N ILE A 223 -9.90 -2.47 -5.50
CA ILE A 223 -9.24 -2.13 -4.22
C ILE A 223 -10.15 -1.27 -3.34
N ARG A 224 -10.74 -0.21 -3.92
CA ARG A 224 -11.69 0.67 -3.19
C ARG A 224 -12.89 -0.11 -2.66
N THR A 225 -13.43 -1.01 -3.47
CA THR A 225 -14.57 -1.86 -3.08
C THR A 225 -14.19 -2.77 -1.92
N THR A 226 -13.03 -3.44 -2.00
CA THR A 226 -12.52 -4.31 -0.93
C THR A 226 -12.26 -3.50 0.35
N ALA A 227 -11.59 -2.36 0.26
CA ALA A 227 -11.32 -1.48 1.41
C ALA A 227 -12.62 -1.02 2.09
N GLN A 228 -13.62 -0.60 1.32
CA GLN A 228 -14.92 -0.24 1.86
C GLN A 228 -15.62 -1.43 2.52
N ALA A 229 -15.54 -2.62 1.94
CA ALA A 229 -16.15 -3.82 2.50
C ALA A 229 -15.49 -4.23 3.83
N VAL A 230 -14.16 -4.10 3.93
CA VAL A 230 -13.38 -4.32 5.16
C VAL A 230 -13.72 -3.29 6.23
N SER A 231 -13.77 -1.99 5.89
CA SER A 231 -14.06 -0.91 6.85
C SER A 231 -15.44 -1.02 7.52
N LYS A 232 -16.40 -1.68 6.86
CA LYS A 232 -17.75 -1.92 7.39
C LYS A 232 -17.83 -3.09 8.35
N GLN A 233 -16.79 -3.91 8.44
CA GLN A 233 -16.77 -5.06 9.36
C GLN A 233 -16.51 -4.59 10.80
N PRO A 234 -17.11 -5.24 11.81
CA PRO A 234 -16.84 -4.92 13.22
C PRO A 234 -15.40 -5.25 13.65
N ASP A 235 -14.73 -6.15 12.92
CA ASP A 235 -13.37 -6.62 13.14
C ASP A 235 -12.35 -6.03 12.14
N ALA A 236 -12.66 -4.88 11.53
CA ALA A 236 -11.88 -4.27 10.45
C ALA A 236 -10.37 -4.17 10.71
N ASP A 237 -9.95 -3.70 11.90
CA ASP A 237 -8.53 -3.55 12.24
C ASP A 237 -7.79 -4.90 12.27
N SER A 238 -8.41 -5.91 12.88
CA SER A 238 -7.84 -7.26 12.97
C SER A 238 -7.81 -7.93 11.59
N LEU A 239 -8.86 -7.72 10.80
CA LEU A 239 -8.96 -8.23 9.45
C LEU A 239 -7.86 -7.64 8.56
N LEU A 240 -7.68 -6.32 8.58
CA LEU A 240 -6.65 -5.62 7.82
C LEU A 240 -5.24 -6.09 8.19
N LYS A 241 -4.96 -6.23 9.50
CA LYS A 241 -3.67 -6.77 9.97
C LYS A 241 -3.41 -8.17 9.45
N THR A 242 -4.46 -8.99 9.36
CA THR A 242 -4.37 -10.37 8.85
C THR A 242 -4.18 -10.38 7.34
N MET A 243 -4.91 -9.53 6.60
CA MET A 243 -4.76 -9.39 5.15
C MET A 243 -3.35 -8.95 4.77
N ALA A 244 -2.78 -7.98 5.47
CA ALA A 244 -1.41 -7.53 5.21
C ALA A 244 -0.37 -8.63 5.55
N ALA A 245 -0.57 -9.33 6.67
CA ALA A 245 0.29 -10.47 7.03
C ALA A 245 0.20 -11.59 5.99
N TYR A 246 -1.00 -11.87 5.50
CA TYR A 246 -1.24 -12.87 4.46
C TYR A 246 -0.59 -12.45 3.15
N ALA A 247 -0.69 -11.18 2.73
CA ALA A 247 -0.04 -10.68 1.51
C ALA A 247 1.47 -10.95 1.53
N SER A 248 2.16 -10.56 2.62
CA SER A 248 3.61 -10.83 2.76
C SER A 248 3.93 -12.32 2.85
N TRP A 249 3.09 -13.10 3.54
CA TRP A 249 3.31 -14.54 3.66
C TRP A 249 3.11 -15.25 2.33
N ARG A 250 2.06 -14.89 1.58
CA ARG A 250 1.72 -15.45 0.27
C ARG A 250 2.88 -15.31 -0.72
N GLU A 251 3.62 -14.22 -0.70
CA GLU A 251 4.80 -14.04 -1.56
C GLU A 251 5.92 -15.05 -1.27
N SER A 252 6.01 -15.55 -0.03
CA SER A 252 7.00 -16.55 0.36
C SER A 252 6.61 -17.99 0.03
N LEU A 253 5.36 -18.22 -0.42
CA LEU A 253 4.82 -19.55 -0.66
C LEU A 253 4.98 -19.99 -2.13
N PRO A 254 5.28 -21.28 -2.39
CA PRO A 254 5.19 -21.89 -3.71
C PRO A 254 3.77 -21.81 -4.30
N ASP A 255 3.69 -21.70 -5.63
CA ASP A 255 2.45 -21.56 -6.40
C ASP A 255 1.41 -22.62 -6.03
N GLU A 256 1.83 -23.88 -5.88
CA GLU A 256 0.92 -24.98 -5.57
C GLU A 256 0.24 -24.81 -4.21
N LEU A 257 0.95 -24.26 -3.22
CA LEU A 257 0.39 -23.99 -1.91
C LEU A 257 -0.52 -22.76 -1.95
N ARG A 258 -0.17 -21.72 -2.70
CA ARG A 258 -1.01 -20.53 -2.88
C ARG A 258 -2.35 -20.90 -3.48
N ASP A 259 -2.32 -21.63 -4.59
CA ASP A 259 -3.53 -22.09 -5.29
C ASP A 259 -4.38 -23.00 -4.42
N ALA A 260 -3.75 -23.87 -3.62
CA ALA A 260 -4.48 -24.76 -2.72
C ALA A 260 -5.13 -24.01 -1.53
N ILE A 261 -4.49 -22.94 -1.03
CA ILE A 261 -5.04 -22.08 0.02
C ILE A 261 -6.23 -21.27 -0.53
N GLU A 262 -6.09 -20.68 -1.71
CA GLU A 262 -7.12 -19.86 -2.36
C GLU A 262 -8.25 -20.69 -2.98
N GLY A 263 -7.99 -21.98 -3.21
CA GLY A 263 -8.96 -22.95 -3.71
C GLY A 263 -10.17 -23.16 -2.79
N THR A 264 -11.23 -23.74 -3.36
CA THR A 264 -12.54 -23.93 -2.69
C THR A 264 -12.62 -25.17 -1.79
N ASN A 265 -11.65 -26.09 -1.86
CA ASN A 265 -11.67 -27.32 -1.09
C ASN A 265 -11.16 -27.09 0.34
N ALA A 266 -12.06 -27.07 1.31
CA ALA A 266 -11.76 -26.79 2.72
C ALA A 266 -10.75 -27.76 3.37
N LYS A 267 -10.63 -29.02 2.89
CA LYS A 267 -9.62 -29.96 3.41
C LYS A 267 -8.25 -29.67 2.81
N ALA A 268 -8.19 -29.47 1.49
CA ALA A 268 -6.95 -29.13 0.80
C ALA A 268 -6.40 -27.78 1.28
N ARG A 269 -7.26 -26.77 1.43
CA ARG A 269 -6.92 -25.46 1.99
C ARG A 269 -6.27 -25.58 3.37
N ARG A 270 -6.88 -26.32 4.30
CA ARG A 270 -6.30 -26.51 5.64
C ARG A 270 -4.92 -27.19 5.59
N GLN A 271 -4.79 -28.25 4.81
CA GLN A 271 -3.51 -28.94 4.64
C GLN A 271 -2.45 -28.04 3.99
N ALA A 272 -2.84 -27.19 3.04
CA ALA A 272 -1.94 -26.24 2.40
C ALA A 272 -1.51 -25.12 3.35
N ILE A 273 -2.40 -24.61 4.20
CA ILE A 273 -2.06 -23.66 5.27
C ILE A 273 -1.03 -24.29 6.22
N GLU A 274 -1.28 -25.52 6.69
CA GLU A 274 -0.36 -26.23 7.59
C GLU A 274 1.01 -26.47 6.93
N SER A 275 1.02 -26.90 5.66
CA SER A 275 2.24 -27.12 4.89
C SER A 275 3.02 -25.82 4.67
N GLY A 276 2.31 -24.73 4.35
CA GLY A 276 2.90 -23.41 4.18
C GLY A 276 3.51 -22.87 5.47
N ILE A 277 2.86 -23.09 6.62
CA ILE A 277 3.40 -22.73 7.94
C ILE A 277 4.69 -23.50 8.20
N ALA A 278 4.69 -24.82 7.99
CA ALA A 278 5.87 -25.66 8.19
C ALA A 278 7.05 -25.22 7.30
N LEU A 279 6.78 -24.99 6.00
CA LEU A 279 7.79 -24.51 5.05
C LEU A 279 8.36 -23.14 5.45
N THR A 280 7.49 -22.22 5.85
CA THR A 280 7.91 -20.87 6.24
C THR A 280 8.77 -20.91 7.49
N LEU A 281 8.38 -21.69 8.48
CA LEU A 281 9.14 -21.91 9.71
C LEU A 281 10.50 -22.54 9.44
N GLU A 282 10.56 -23.51 8.53
CA GLU A 282 11.83 -24.11 8.10
C GLU A 282 12.74 -23.06 7.44
N ASN A 283 12.20 -22.20 6.57
CA ASN A 283 12.96 -21.13 5.94
C ASN A 283 13.42 -20.07 6.95
N VAL A 284 12.55 -19.67 7.88
CA VAL A 284 12.91 -18.76 8.98
C VAL A 284 14.05 -19.36 9.79
N SER A 285 13.93 -20.62 10.21
CA SER A 285 14.96 -21.33 10.97
C SER A 285 16.30 -21.37 10.21
N ARG A 286 16.30 -21.76 8.93
CA ARG A 286 17.53 -21.80 8.11
C ARG A 286 18.19 -20.44 7.99
N ASN A 287 17.40 -19.37 7.83
CA ASN A 287 17.93 -18.01 7.73
C ASN A 287 18.44 -17.50 9.09
N SER A 288 17.73 -17.80 10.19
CA SER A 288 18.15 -17.42 11.56
C SER A 288 19.40 -18.16 12.02
N VAL A 289 19.60 -19.41 11.57
CA VAL A 289 20.81 -20.20 11.86
C VAL A 289 22.07 -19.56 11.25
N ALA A 290 21.95 -18.83 10.14
CA ALA A 290 23.09 -18.12 9.56
C ALA A 290 23.68 -17.04 10.47
N ASP A 291 22.88 -16.52 11.42
CA ASP A 291 23.30 -15.51 12.40
C ASP A 291 23.78 -16.12 13.73
N LEU A 292 23.66 -17.44 13.91
CA LEU A 292 24.03 -18.14 15.14
C LEU A 292 25.30 -18.99 14.95
N ASP A 293 26.12 -19.07 15.98
CA ASP A 293 27.28 -19.96 16.01
C ASP A 293 26.84 -21.44 15.98
N GLU A 294 27.55 -22.28 15.22
CA GLU A 294 27.19 -23.68 14.94
C GLU A 294 27.05 -24.51 16.24
N ASP A 295 27.91 -24.25 17.24
CA ASP A 295 27.88 -24.92 18.55
C ASP A 295 26.63 -24.53 19.37
N THR A 296 26.09 -23.34 19.15
CA THR A 296 24.86 -22.87 19.80
C THR A 296 23.62 -23.54 19.21
N VAL A 297 23.60 -23.71 17.88
CA VAL A 297 22.49 -24.35 17.15
C VAL A 297 22.35 -25.81 17.55
N GLU A 298 23.45 -26.57 17.61
CA GLU A 298 23.43 -27.98 18.02
C GLU A 298 22.90 -28.17 19.44
N ARG A 299 23.32 -27.30 20.38
CA ARG A 299 22.87 -27.35 21.77
C ARG A 299 21.38 -27.06 21.91
N ILE A 300 20.87 -26.05 21.20
CA ILE A 300 19.45 -25.69 21.22
C ILE A 300 18.62 -26.85 20.65
N TYR A 301 18.99 -27.36 19.47
CA TYR A 301 18.27 -28.46 18.82
C TYR A 301 18.26 -29.74 19.69
N PHE A 302 19.40 -30.09 20.31
CA PHE A 302 19.49 -31.25 21.20
C PHE A 302 18.54 -31.13 22.40
N VAL A 303 18.48 -29.96 23.05
CA VAL A 303 17.60 -29.73 24.21
C VAL A 303 16.14 -29.79 23.79
N LEU A 304 15.78 -29.17 22.66
CA LEU A 304 14.41 -29.20 22.13
C LEU A 304 13.96 -30.62 21.79
N LYS A 305 14.81 -31.41 21.14
CA LYS A 305 14.51 -32.81 20.79
C LYS A 305 14.31 -33.68 22.04
N LYS A 306 15.13 -33.47 23.07
CA LYS A 306 14.98 -34.18 24.35
C LYS A 306 13.65 -33.83 25.02
N LEU A 307 13.29 -32.54 25.05
CA LEU A 307 12.05 -32.07 25.65
C LEU A 307 10.81 -32.62 24.91
N LEU A 308 10.87 -32.73 23.58
CA LEU A 308 9.80 -33.32 22.77
C LEU A 308 9.59 -34.80 23.11
N ASN A 309 10.67 -35.58 23.14
CA ASN A 309 10.60 -37.01 23.47
C ASN A 309 10.02 -37.24 24.87
N GLU A 310 10.47 -36.46 25.87
CA GLU A 310 9.93 -36.53 27.23
C GLU A 310 8.42 -36.25 27.27
N ARG A 311 7.91 -35.36 26.42
CA ARG A 311 6.47 -35.07 26.33
C ARG A 311 5.67 -36.10 25.53
N MET A 312 6.23 -36.65 24.45
CA MET A 312 5.61 -37.73 23.70
C MET A 312 5.46 -39.00 24.54
N GLU A 313 6.38 -39.23 25.48
CA GLU A 313 6.26 -40.32 26.45
C GLU A 313 5.18 -40.05 27.52
N ALA A 314 4.96 -38.77 27.87
CA ALA A 314 3.98 -38.37 28.87
C ALA A 314 2.55 -38.22 28.33
N ASP A 315 2.37 -37.90 27.05
CA ASP A 315 1.07 -37.64 26.42
C ASP A 315 0.90 -38.46 25.12
N LEU A 316 0.06 -39.51 25.21
CA LEU A 316 -0.26 -40.38 24.08
C LEU A 316 -0.99 -39.64 22.94
N ALA A 317 -1.81 -38.64 23.26
CA ALA A 317 -2.55 -37.89 22.23
C ALA A 317 -1.60 -36.97 21.45
N LEU A 318 -0.61 -36.39 22.15
CA LEU A 318 0.47 -35.64 21.52
C LEU A 318 1.27 -36.55 20.58
N LYS A 319 1.64 -37.75 21.05
CA LYS A 319 2.39 -38.73 20.24
C LYS A 319 1.65 -39.11 18.96
N GLU A 320 0.37 -39.47 19.04
CA GLU A 320 -0.45 -39.80 17.86
C GLU A 320 -0.56 -38.63 16.89
N SER A 321 -0.72 -37.39 17.40
CA SER A 321 -0.78 -36.20 16.55
C SER A 321 0.53 -35.93 15.82
N ILE A 322 1.68 -36.15 16.47
CA ILE A 322 3.01 -35.95 15.89
C ILE A 322 3.30 -37.03 14.86
N GLU A 323 2.96 -38.29 15.13
CA GLU A 323 3.11 -39.39 14.16
C GLU A 323 2.26 -39.16 12.91
N GLN A 324 1.05 -38.60 13.08
CA GLN A 324 0.20 -38.19 11.97
C GLN A 324 0.83 -37.02 11.18
N ASP A 325 1.35 -36.00 11.85
CA ASP A 325 2.03 -34.87 11.21
C ASP A 325 3.29 -35.35 10.46
N MET A 326 4.07 -36.29 11.02
CA MET A 326 5.23 -36.90 10.35
C MET A 326 4.86 -37.64 9.07
N SER A 327 3.68 -38.28 9.03
CA SER A 327 3.19 -38.95 7.83
C SER A 327 2.76 -37.97 6.72
N VAL A 328 2.41 -36.74 7.08
CA VAL A 328 1.88 -35.72 6.15
C VAL A 328 2.98 -34.77 5.66
N PHE A 329 3.90 -34.36 6.52
CA PHE A 329 4.86 -33.26 6.23
C PHE A 329 6.30 -33.74 5.98
N GLY A 330 6.61 -35.03 6.09
CA GLY A 330 7.96 -35.56 5.82
C GLY A 330 9.03 -34.96 6.77
N SER A 331 10.23 -34.67 6.25
CA SER A 331 11.38 -34.23 7.07
C SER A 331 11.17 -32.92 7.84
N GLY A 332 10.20 -32.07 7.47
CA GLY A 332 9.86 -30.83 8.17
C GLY A 332 8.92 -31.00 9.37
N ALA A 333 8.35 -32.20 9.55
CA ALA A 333 7.34 -32.47 10.57
C ALA A 333 7.87 -32.43 12.02
N GLU A 334 9.12 -32.84 12.23
CA GLU A 334 9.77 -32.75 13.55
C GLU A 334 9.87 -31.29 14.01
N PHE A 335 10.15 -30.35 13.09
CA PHE A 335 10.22 -28.94 13.42
C PHE A 335 8.84 -28.34 13.72
N PHE A 336 7.84 -28.68 12.91
CA PHE A 336 6.46 -28.22 13.11
C PHE A 336 5.88 -28.70 14.45
N SER A 337 6.14 -29.95 14.83
CA SER A 337 5.70 -30.51 16.12
C SER A 337 6.39 -29.83 17.31
N LEU A 338 7.70 -29.60 17.25
CA LEU A 338 8.44 -28.81 18.24
C LEU A 338 7.85 -27.39 18.39
N PHE A 339 7.60 -26.71 17.28
CA PHE A 339 7.07 -25.36 17.29
C PHE A 339 5.65 -25.31 17.87
N ARG A 340 4.77 -26.22 17.44
CA ARG A 340 3.40 -26.34 17.96
C ARG A 340 3.39 -26.57 19.48
N MET A 341 4.33 -27.40 19.97
CA MET A 341 4.51 -27.63 21.40
C MET A 341 4.93 -26.37 22.16
N LEU A 342 5.86 -25.57 21.62
CA LEU A 342 6.30 -24.32 22.25
C LEU A 342 5.23 -23.22 22.17
N ALA A 343 4.53 -23.10 21.05
CA ALA A 343 3.49 -22.10 20.82
C ALA A 343 2.25 -22.33 21.70
N THR A 344 1.93 -23.58 22.03
CA THR A 344 0.82 -23.92 22.95
C THR A 344 1.15 -23.66 24.42
N GLU A 345 2.44 -23.57 24.78
CA GLU A 345 2.88 -23.44 26.17
C GLU A 345 2.87 -22.00 26.68
N THR A 346 3.08 -21.02 25.81
CA THR A 346 3.16 -19.59 26.17
C THR A 346 1.84 -19.01 26.71
N THR A 347 0.71 -19.69 26.49
CA THR A 347 -0.61 -19.26 26.99
C THR A 347 -1.11 -20.05 28.20
N SER A 348 -0.65 -21.29 28.43
CA SER A 348 -1.11 -22.11 29.57
C SER A 348 -0.46 -21.75 30.91
N SER A 349 0.67 -21.05 30.91
CA SER A 349 1.37 -20.65 32.14
C SER A 349 0.75 -19.46 32.88
N ARG A 350 -0.31 -18.83 32.35
CA ARG A 350 -0.99 -17.71 33.03
C ARG A 350 -2.13 -18.09 33.95
N ASP A 351 -2.55 -19.37 33.99
CA ASP A 351 -3.75 -19.80 34.73
C ASP A 351 -3.48 -20.77 35.91
N ARG A 352 -2.21 -20.99 36.27
CA ARG A 352 -1.84 -21.68 37.53
C ARG A 352 -1.52 -20.67 38.62
N GLY A 353 -2.54 -19.93 39.05
CA GLY A 353 -2.41 -18.91 40.07
C GLY A 353 -3.70 -18.59 40.81
N SER A 354 -4.48 -19.60 41.19
CA SER A 354 -5.59 -19.42 42.13
C SER A 354 -5.65 -20.58 43.12
N THR A 355 -4.86 -20.43 44.19
CA THR A 355 -5.10 -21.10 45.47
C THR A 355 -6.48 -20.70 46.00
N ARG A 356 -7.47 -21.60 45.88
CA ARG A 356 -8.70 -21.53 46.68
C ARG A 356 -8.43 -22.11 48.07
N PRO A 357 -8.84 -21.43 49.16
CA PRO A 357 -8.72 -21.95 50.51
C PRO A 357 -9.82 -22.99 50.83
N PRO A 358 -9.61 -23.88 51.81
CA PRO A 358 -10.55 -24.95 52.13
C PRO A 358 -11.60 -24.55 53.17
N GLY A 359 -12.79 -25.16 53.08
CA GLY A 359 -13.91 -25.03 54.01
C GLY A 359 -15.19 -24.66 53.25
N GLN A 360 -16.34 -25.31 53.38
CA GLN A 360 -16.91 -26.02 54.53
C GLN A 360 -18.08 -26.90 54.01
N GLY A 361 -18.29 -28.07 54.61
CA GLY A 361 -19.23 -29.09 54.14
C GLY A 361 -20.72 -28.80 54.37
N GLY A 362 -21.56 -29.56 53.66
CA GLY A 362 -23.02 -29.70 53.86
C GLY A 362 -23.64 -30.68 52.84
N PRO A 363 -24.71 -31.43 53.16
CA PRO A 363 -24.79 -32.89 52.92
C PRO A 363 -25.70 -33.31 51.73
N PRO A 364 -25.83 -34.63 51.42
CA PRO A 364 -26.35 -35.11 50.14
C PRO A 364 -27.88 -35.30 50.14
N GLY A 365 -28.53 -34.82 49.08
CA GLY A 365 -29.97 -34.96 48.84
C GLY A 365 -30.26 -35.89 47.65
N GLN A 366 -31.10 -36.88 47.92
CA GLN A 366 -31.50 -37.99 47.05
C GLN A 366 -32.39 -37.59 45.86
N GLY A 367 -32.19 -38.31 44.74
CA GLY A 367 -33.21 -39.00 43.92
C GLY A 367 -34.48 -38.28 43.42
N GLY A 368 -34.67 -38.27 42.10
CA GLY A 368 -36.00 -38.15 41.46
C GLY A 368 -35.96 -37.95 39.93
N PRO A 369 -36.92 -38.48 39.14
CA PRO A 369 -36.73 -39.01 37.78
C PRO A 369 -37.13 -38.04 36.62
N PRO A 370 -36.88 -38.39 35.33
CA PRO A 370 -37.07 -37.48 34.21
C PRO A 370 -38.50 -37.48 33.67
N GLY A 371 -39.01 -36.28 33.35
CA GLY A 371 -40.30 -36.03 32.68
C GLY A 371 -40.14 -35.33 31.32
N PRO A 372 -41.18 -35.33 30.47
CA PRO A 372 -41.02 -35.75 29.07
C PRO A 372 -40.96 -34.64 28.02
N ARG A 373 -40.44 -35.05 26.85
CA ARG A 373 -40.50 -34.41 25.53
C ARG A 373 -41.89 -33.84 25.21
N THR A 374 -41.93 -32.58 24.79
CA THR A 374 -43.02 -32.03 23.97
C THR A 374 -42.50 -31.61 22.61
N ALA A 375 -43.01 -32.30 21.60
CA ALA A 375 -42.89 -31.96 20.19
C ALA A 375 -43.65 -30.65 19.87
N ARG A 376 -43.08 -29.80 19.00
CA ARG A 376 -43.85 -28.83 18.23
C ARG A 376 -43.50 -28.92 16.75
N LYS A 377 -44.60 -29.01 15.99
CA LYS A 377 -44.74 -29.17 14.54
C LYS A 377 -44.43 -27.86 13.83
N TYR A 378 -43.80 -27.93 12.67
CA TYR A 378 -43.87 -26.92 11.60
C TYR A 378 -44.49 -27.55 10.35
N PRO A 379 -45.46 -26.89 9.67
CA PRO A 379 -45.95 -27.32 8.37
C PRO A 379 -45.09 -26.80 7.20
N PRO A 380 -45.16 -27.44 6.00
CA PRO A 380 -44.24 -27.23 4.88
C PRO A 380 -44.59 -26.04 3.96
N PRO A 381 -43.67 -25.62 3.07
CA PRO A 381 -43.86 -24.47 2.18
C PRO A 381 -44.68 -24.81 0.93
N LEU A 382 -45.50 -23.84 0.50
CA LEU A 382 -46.18 -23.84 -0.79
C LEU A 382 -45.25 -23.25 -1.86
N ILE A 383 -45.02 -24.03 -2.91
CA ILE A 383 -44.44 -23.61 -4.18
C ILE A 383 -45.59 -23.25 -5.12
N ARG A 384 -45.44 -22.14 -5.86
CA ARG A 384 -46.02 -22.00 -7.19
C ARG A 384 -45.07 -21.26 -8.09
#